data_AF-A0AAW5UJN7-F1
#
_entry.id   AF-A0AAW5UJN7-F1
#
_cell.length_a   1.000
_cell.length_b   1.000
_cell.length_c   1.000
_cell.angle_alpha   90.00
_cell.angle_beta   90.00
_cell.angle_gamma   90.00
#
_symmetry.space_group_name_H-M   'P 1'
#
loop_
_entity.id
_entity.type
_entity.pdbx_description
1 polymer ?
#
loop_
_entity_poly.entity_id
_entity_poly.type
_entity_poly.pdbx_seq_one_letter_code
_entity_poly.pdbx_strand_id
1 'polypeptide(L)'
;MWFIVKTDVFSEQQSIDFLREKYNHIITDFYFPLGRKTYKNENGEVKVRFVPVLQGMFFIRVQNERRLKKVLSPYGYFMYKGFEMEPHTSEQVERTFFTKAHILTADSKQMSLDEIVRQSKIPDEDMETFVYFNDRIGDDINGLSIVEKRYSDLVKENDTIRILSGPLAGRVGVVKQIKHKGKKDRHLLVRFGNSYCLSISNIRQYALQIEHEAPSESVGAWRAIDQMIGYLQMKEPSKNAGDLLRKLFMNYQKKLTIYHNRQTSDIAYSKMMANRKDVQQQEVLENLDESMWKNFRILANYLPCDNATLEQGLKELIPDVVLRPFLTPASGVDIAEGQGYHVLQHNGITEFIFPCNLREFFRGKEYEADKYAPVFDEDYEYDAHFALLKTVEGKVKAICSWGGSMTIMLLKVKMKGLCSFQTWKQRNIPVCSTCLHKATIGLKRSMESEAFL
;
A
#
# COMPACT_ATOMS: atom_id res chain seq x y z
N MET A 1 22.21 19.59 12.16
CA MET A 1 21.93 18.15 12.04
C MET A 1 21.69 17.58 13.42
N TRP A 2 20.82 16.58 13.51
CA TRP A 2 20.39 16.01 14.77
C TRP A 2 20.86 14.58 14.93
N PHE A 3 21.04 14.17 16.19
CA PHE A 3 21.40 12.82 16.59
C PHE A 3 20.56 12.40 17.80
N ILE A 4 20.24 11.11 17.88
CA ILE A 4 19.62 10.52 19.06
C ILE A 4 20.73 10.10 20.02
N VAL A 5 20.60 10.48 21.28
CA VAL A 5 21.46 10.03 22.37
C VAL A 5 20.67 9.07 23.24
N LYS A 6 21.22 7.88 23.46
CA LYS A 6 20.69 6.85 24.35
C LYS A 6 21.41 6.89 25.70
N THR A 7 20.65 6.73 26.76
CA THR A 7 21.12 6.71 28.16
C THR A 7 20.45 5.58 28.94
N ASP A 8 20.81 5.44 30.22
CA ASP A 8 19.97 4.67 31.14
C ASP A 8 18.63 5.40 31.31
N VAL A 9 17.55 4.63 31.43
CA VAL A 9 16.21 5.19 31.68
C VAL A 9 16.22 5.98 32.99
N PHE A 10 15.59 7.16 32.99
CA PHE A 10 15.53 8.10 34.12
C PHE A 10 16.83 8.88 34.40
N SER A 11 17.87 8.73 33.57
CA SER A 11 19.12 9.50 33.65
C SER A 11 19.25 10.57 32.55
N GLU A 12 18.18 10.81 31.78
CA GLU A 12 18.20 11.65 30.58
C GLU A 12 18.56 13.09 30.94
N GLN A 13 17.92 13.66 31.97
CA GLN A 13 18.19 15.05 32.39
C GLN A 13 19.62 15.21 32.90
N GLN A 14 20.10 14.29 33.75
CA GLN A 14 21.49 14.31 34.25
C GLN A 14 22.50 14.24 33.09
N SER A 15 22.21 13.42 32.08
CA SER A 15 23.04 13.31 30.89
C SER A 15 23.00 14.58 30.05
N ILE A 16 21.83 15.20 29.88
CA ILE A 16 21.68 16.49 29.18
C ILE A 16 22.51 17.57 29.88
N ASP A 17 22.40 17.70 31.20
CA ASP A 17 23.11 18.73 31.97
C ASP A 17 24.63 18.54 31.86
N PHE A 18 25.11 17.30 32.00
CA PHE A 18 26.52 16.96 31.83
C PHE A 18 27.03 17.29 30.41
N LEU A 19 26.31 16.86 29.36
CA LEU A 19 26.72 17.11 27.98
C LEU A 19 26.68 18.61 27.65
N ARG A 20 25.71 19.34 28.21
CA ARG A 20 25.58 20.80 28.04
C ARG A 20 26.75 21.52 28.68
N GLU A 21 27.19 21.12 29.87
CA GLU A 21 28.35 21.72 30.54
C GLU A 21 29.66 21.41 29.79
N LYS A 22 29.90 20.13 29.47
CA LYS A 22 31.19 19.68 28.92
C LYS A 22 31.38 19.99 27.43
N TYR A 23 30.29 20.00 26.65
CA TYR A 23 30.36 20.08 25.18
C TYR A 23 29.54 21.22 24.59
N ASN A 24 29.31 22.31 25.32
CA ASN A 24 28.62 23.53 24.84
C ASN A 24 29.19 24.11 23.52
N HIS A 25 30.48 23.89 23.24
CA HIS A 25 31.18 24.36 22.04
C HIS A 25 30.98 23.43 20.81
N ILE A 26 30.29 22.29 21.01
CA ILE A 26 30.01 21.28 19.97
C ILE A 26 28.50 21.10 19.81
N ILE A 27 27.79 20.91 20.91
CA ILE A 27 26.34 20.69 20.94
C ILE A 27 25.66 22.04 21.06
N THR A 28 24.91 22.39 20.03
CA THR A 28 24.23 23.69 19.93
C THR A 28 22.83 23.68 20.50
N ASP A 29 22.20 22.51 20.58
CA ASP A 29 20.83 22.39 21.05
C ASP A 29 20.54 21.00 21.61
N PHE A 30 19.54 20.92 22.48
CA PHE A 30 19.05 19.69 23.09
C PHE A 30 17.53 19.65 23.00
N TYR A 31 16.99 18.52 22.54
CA TYR A 31 15.55 18.29 22.53
C TYR A 31 15.22 17.04 23.34
N PHE A 32 14.47 17.22 24.42
CA PHE A 32 13.99 16.14 25.27
C PHE A 32 12.48 15.93 25.04
N PRO A 33 12.06 14.81 24.43
CA PRO A 33 10.67 14.63 24.01
C PRO A 33 9.77 14.35 25.21
N LEU A 34 9.12 15.41 25.71
CA LEU A 34 8.12 15.33 26.77
C LEU A 34 6.73 15.31 26.16
N GLY A 35 5.88 14.43 26.67
CA GLY A 35 4.49 14.27 26.27
C GLY A 35 3.56 14.54 27.45
N ARG A 36 2.43 15.18 27.17
CA ARG A 36 1.39 15.45 28.16
C ARG A 36 0.62 14.15 28.44
N LYS A 37 0.64 13.67 29.69
CA LYS A 37 -0.17 12.54 30.13
C LYS A 37 -1.20 12.98 31.17
N THR A 38 -2.45 12.70 30.87
CA THR A 38 -3.59 12.95 31.76
C THR A 38 -3.90 11.69 32.56
N TYR A 39 -4.08 11.82 33.87
CA TYR A 39 -4.46 10.70 34.74
C TYR A 39 -5.43 11.19 35.81
N LYS A 40 -6.26 10.28 36.35
CA LYS A 40 -7.09 10.57 37.52
C LYS A 40 -6.31 10.21 38.77
N ASN A 41 -6.26 11.10 39.75
CA ASN A 41 -5.71 10.77 41.07
C ASN A 41 -6.71 9.92 41.88
N GLU A 42 -6.32 9.52 43.08
CA GLU A 42 -7.14 8.73 44.01
C GLU A 42 -8.45 9.43 44.38
N ASN A 43 -8.50 10.77 44.28
CA ASN A 43 -9.68 11.59 44.52
C ASN A 43 -10.56 11.79 43.26
N GLY A 44 -10.22 11.17 42.13
CA GLY A 44 -10.93 11.30 40.85
C GLY A 44 -10.64 12.60 40.09
N GLU A 45 -9.79 13.49 40.60
CA GLU A 45 -9.37 14.72 39.94
C GLU A 45 -8.46 14.42 38.76
N VAL A 46 -8.71 15.10 37.65
CA VAL A 46 -7.89 14.98 36.44
C VAL A 46 -6.62 15.81 36.61
N LYS A 47 -5.48 15.13 36.76
CA LYS A 47 -4.16 15.75 36.82
C LYS A 47 -3.38 15.52 35.53
N VAL A 48 -2.49 16.46 35.24
CA VAL A 48 -1.62 16.45 34.06
C VAL A 48 -0.19 16.35 34.53
N ARG A 49 0.58 15.43 33.92
CA ARG A 49 2.02 15.31 34.12
C ARG A 49 2.72 15.20 32.78
N PHE A 50 3.87 15.86 32.64
CA PHE A 50 4.76 15.64 31.51
C PHE A 50 5.64 14.43 31.79
N VAL A 51 5.67 13.50 30.83
CA VAL A 51 6.47 12.29 30.91
C VAL A 51 7.30 12.13 29.63
N PRO A 52 8.50 11.55 29.70
CA PRO A 52 9.29 11.26 28.51
C PRO A 52 8.50 10.33 27.58
N VAL A 53 8.38 10.73 26.33
CA VAL A 53 7.75 9.92 25.27
C VAL A 53 8.67 8.80 24.87
N LEU A 54 9.97 9.10 24.76
CA LEU A 54 11.03 8.15 24.48
C LEU A 54 11.88 8.01 25.74
N GLN A 55 11.66 6.94 26.50
CA GLN A 55 12.44 6.64 27.69
C GLN A 55 13.88 6.26 27.33
N GLY A 56 14.85 6.79 28.08
CA GLY A 56 16.28 6.58 27.87
C GLY A 56 16.82 7.25 26.60
N MET A 57 16.10 8.21 26.01
CA MET A 57 16.50 8.87 24.77
C MET A 57 16.22 10.37 24.79
N PHE A 58 17.14 11.14 24.20
CA PHE A 58 16.94 12.55 23.86
C PHE A 58 17.71 12.87 22.58
N PHE A 59 17.60 14.10 22.09
CA PHE A 59 18.23 14.52 20.85
C PHE A 59 19.21 15.66 21.10
N ILE A 60 20.28 15.66 20.32
CA ILE A 60 21.26 16.75 20.30
C ILE A 60 21.38 17.31 18.90
N ARG A 61 21.56 18.62 18.80
CA ARG A 61 21.92 19.29 17.55
C ARG A 61 23.39 19.61 17.56
N VAL A 62 24.06 19.27 16.46
CA VAL A 62 25.48 19.57 16.26
C VAL A 62 25.67 20.27 14.92
N GLN A 63 26.59 21.22 14.85
CA GLN A 63 26.92 21.93 13.61
C GLN A 63 27.99 21.21 12.78
N ASN A 64 28.94 20.53 13.42
CA ASN A 64 30.10 19.98 12.74
C ASN A 64 30.39 18.53 13.16
N GLU A 65 30.22 17.60 12.22
CA GLU A 65 30.47 16.16 12.42
C GLU A 65 31.92 15.87 12.83
N ARG A 66 32.90 16.62 12.31
CA ARG A 66 34.30 16.42 12.67
C ARG A 66 34.56 16.77 14.12
N ARG A 67 33.88 17.78 14.67
CA ARG A 67 33.98 18.13 16.10
C ARG A 67 33.29 17.08 16.97
N LEU A 68 32.13 16.59 16.56
CA LEU A 68 31.43 15.50 17.25
C LEU A 68 32.32 14.26 17.38
N LYS A 69 32.94 13.82 16.28
CA LYS A 69 33.82 12.64 16.26
C LYS A 69 35.01 12.73 17.23
N LYS A 70 35.50 13.93 17.54
CA LYS A 70 36.63 14.10 18.49
C LYS A 70 36.24 13.83 19.94
N VAL A 71 34.97 13.92 20.28
CA VAL A 71 34.46 13.69 21.64
C VAL A 71 33.74 12.36 21.79
N LEU A 72 33.77 11.52 20.75
CA LEU A 72 33.17 10.20 20.76
C LEU A 72 34.24 9.11 20.75
N SER A 73 33.98 8.03 21.48
CA SER A 73 34.74 6.79 21.39
C SER A 73 34.49 6.10 20.05
N PRO A 74 35.30 5.10 19.67
CA PRO A 74 35.06 4.30 18.47
C PRO A 74 33.65 3.68 18.39
N TYR A 75 33.01 3.46 19.54
CA TYR A 75 31.67 2.87 19.66
C TYR A 75 30.55 3.91 19.85
N GLY A 76 30.85 5.21 19.75
CA GLY A 76 29.87 6.29 19.83
C GLY A 76 29.51 6.78 21.24
N TYR A 77 30.30 6.43 22.27
CA TYR A 77 30.12 6.96 23.64
C TYR A 77 30.83 8.30 23.81
N PHE A 78 30.25 9.25 24.55
CA PHE A 78 30.93 10.52 24.82
C PHE A 78 32.12 10.33 25.77
N MET A 79 33.27 10.91 25.40
CA MET A 79 34.53 10.82 26.12
C MET A 79 34.90 12.16 26.76
N TYR A 80 35.20 12.15 28.05
CA TYR A 80 35.67 13.34 28.78
C TYR A 80 36.97 13.07 29.52
N LYS A 81 37.74 14.13 29.77
CA LYS A 81 38.90 14.09 30.65
C LYS A 81 38.47 14.36 32.09
N GLY A 82 38.96 13.56 33.02
CA GLY A 82 38.77 13.73 34.45
C GLY A 82 40.01 13.29 35.21
N PHE A 83 40.03 13.51 36.52
CA PHE A 83 41.15 13.12 37.38
C PHE A 83 40.72 11.96 38.29
N GLU A 84 41.56 10.95 38.41
CA GLU A 84 41.42 9.85 39.35
C GLU A 84 42.61 9.83 40.31
N MET A 85 42.38 9.53 41.58
CA MET A 85 43.46 9.34 42.54
C MET A 85 44.10 7.97 42.30
N GLU A 86 45.41 7.93 42.10
CA GLU A 86 46.09 6.66 41.96
C GLU A 86 46.08 5.88 43.29
N PRO A 87 45.73 4.57 43.29
CA PRO A 87 45.55 3.79 44.52
C PRO A 87 46.78 3.70 45.44
N HIS A 88 47.98 4.00 44.94
CA HIS A 88 49.25 3.75 45.63
C HIS A 88 50.13 4.99 45.82
N THR A 89 49.84 6.09 45.12
CA THR A 89 50.68 7.30 45.13
C THR A 89 49.93 8.53 45.67
N SER A 90 48.60 8.46 45.78
CA SER A 90 47.74 9.61 46.10
C SER A 90 47.90 10.79 45.12
N GLU A 91 48.46 10.54 43.94
CA GLU A 91 48.58 11.54 42.88
C GLU A 91 47.31 11.58 42.04
N GLN A 92 46.89 12.78 41.63
CA GLN A 92 45.80 12.95 40.67
C GLN A 92 46.32 12.70 39.27
N VAL A 93 45.84 11.63 38.64
CA VAL A 93 46.18 11.27 37.26
C VAL A 93 45.00 11.62 36.34
N GLU A 94 45.28 12.36 35.28
CA GLU A 94 44.28 12.66 34.25
C GLU A 94 43.99 11.40 33.42
N ARG A 95 42.72 11.01 33.34
CA ARG A 95 42.25 9.85 32.58
C ARG A 95 41.09 10.22 31.66
N THR A 96 40.90 9.41 30.63
CA THR A 96 39.73 9.51 29.75
C THR A 96 38.64 8.60 30.27
N PHE A 97 37.47 9.17 30.53
CA PHE A 97 36.27 8.47 30.99
C PHE A 97 35.20 8.46 29.90
N PHE A 98 34.30 7.49 29.98
CA PHE A 98 33.18 7.34 29.06
C PHE A 98 31.88 7.57 29.81
N THR A 99 31.03 8.45 29.27
CA THR A 99 29.67 8.61 29.79
C THR A 99 28.84 7.40 29.41
N LYS A 100 27.74 7.15 30.14
CA LYS A 100 26.73 6.17 29.69
C LYS A 100 25.94 6.63 28.46
N ALA A 101 25.92 7.95 28.22
CA ALA A 101 25.33 8.53 27.04
C ALA A 101 26.14 8.16 25.78
N HIS A 102 25.44 7.70 24.75
CA HIS A 102 26.05 7.35 23.46
C HIS A 102 25.08 7.64 22.32
N ILE A 103 25.62 7.86 21.12
CA ILE A 103 24.81 8.00 19.91
C ILE A 103 24.07 6.69 19.67
N LEU A 104 22.75 6.75 19.49
CA LEU A 104 21.96 5.57 19.13
C LEU A 104 22.48 5.02 17.80
N THR A 105 22.74 3.73 17.73
CA THR A 105 23.16 3.04 16.50
C THR A 105 22.75 1.57 16.57
N ALA A 106 22.36 0.99 15.43
CA ALA A 106 21.83 -0.36 15.35
C ALA A 106 22.89 -1.45 15.59
N ASP A 107 24.18 -1.16 15.37
CA ASP A 107 25.27 -2.11 15.67
C ASP A 107 26.63 -1.42 15.84
N SER A 108 26.89 -0.84 17.02
CA SER A 108 28.12 -0.06 17.28
C SER A 108 29.41 -0.87 17.20
N LYS A 109 29.36 -2.20 17.34
CA LYS A 109 30.56 -3.06 17.41
C LYS A 109 31.11 -3.46 16.05
N GLN A 110 30.30 -3.38 14.99
CA GLN A 110 30.69 -3.77 13.64
C GLN A 110 30.94 -2.56 12.71
N MET A 111 30.75 -1.34 13.21
CA MET A 111 30.79 -0.11 12.43
C MET A 111 31.96 0.78 12.85
N SER A 112 32.56 1.46 11.88
CA SER A 112 33.50 2.54 12.17
C SER A 112 32.78 3.74 12.78
N LEU A 113 33.51 4.60 13.51
CA LEU A 113 32.93 5.84 14.05
C LEU A 113 32.34 6.74 12.96
N ASP A 114 32.97 6.79 11.78
CA ASP A 114 32.46 7.54 10.63
C ASP A 114 31.11 7.00 10.16
N GLU A 115 30.97 5.67 10.12
CA GLU A 115 29.73 5.01 9.76
C GLU A 115 28.64 5.26 10.82
N ILE A 116 28.97 5.15 12.11
CA ILE A 116 28.05 5.44 13.22
C ILE A 116 27.49 6.86 13.07
N VAL A 117 28.35 7.87 12.93
CA VAL A 117 27.90 9.27 12.80
C VAL A 117 27.09 9.48 11.53
N ARG A 118 27.48 8.87 10.40
CA ARG A 118 26.76 9.01 9.13
C ARG A 118 25.36 8.39 9.18
N GLN A 119 25.23 7.19 9.74
CA GLN A 119 23.95 6.47 9.82
C GLN A 119 23.00 7.03 10.88
N SER A 120 23.54 7.59 11.96
CA SER A 120 22.75 8.12 13.08
C SER A 120 22.21 9.54 12.85
N LYS A 121 22.53 10.13 11.71
CA LYS A 121 22.14 11.49 11.35
C LYS A 121 20.65 11.58 11.05
N ILE A 122 20.00 12.57 11.65
CA ILE A 122 18.61 12.94 11.39
C ILE A 122 18.57 14.32 10.71
N PRO A 123 17.95 14.42 9.52
CA PRO A 123 17.64 15.69 8.87
C PRO A 123 16.74 16.59 9.72
N ASP A 124 16.86 17.91 9.52
CA ASP A 124 16.04 18.88 10.25
C ASP A 124 14.53 18.69 9.93
N GLU A 125 14.17 18.36 8.68
CA GLU A 125 12.79 18.02 8.24
C GLU A 125 12.19 16.84 9.01
N ASP A 126 12.98 15.78 9.21
CA ASP A 126 12.53 14.58 9.93
C ASP A 126 12.35 14.90 11.42
N MET A 127 13.22 15.75 11.99
CA MET A 127 13.06 16.23 13.37
C MET A 127 11.82 17.12 13.53
N GLU A 128 11.56 18.05 12.61
CA GLU A 128 10.34 18.86 12.63
C GLU A 128 9.08 17.98 12.60
N THR A 129 9.11 16.92 11.79
CA THR A 129 8.04 15.91 11.74
C THR A 129 7.88 15.18 13.07
N PHE A 130 8.99 14.80 13.72
CA PHE A 130 8.95 14.18 15.04
C PHE A 130 8.40 15.11 16.13
N VAL A 131 8.86 16.38 16.17
CA VAL A 131 8.35 17.39 17.12
C VAL A 131 6.85 17.57 16.91
N TYR A 132 6.40 17.71 15.67
CA TYR A 132 4.97 17.78 15.32
C TYR A 132 4.16 16.59 15.87
N PHE A 133 4.69 15.36 15.78
CA PHE A 133 4.02 14.19 16.33
C PHE A 133 4.07 14.15 17.85
N ASN A 134 5.21 14.51 18.44
CA ASN A 134 5.39 14.56 19.89
C ASN A 134 4.38 15.52 20.55
N ASP A 135 4.21 16.70 19.98
CA ASP A 135 3.29 17.72 20.49
C ASP A 135 1.82 17.28 20.42
N ARG A 136 1.49 16.42 19.45
CA ARG A 136 0.16 15.85 19.25
C ARG A 136 -0.06 14.49 19.91
N ILE A 137 0.83 14.06 20.81
CA ILE A 137 0.58 12.84 21.63
C ILE A 137 -0.67 12.99 22.48
N GLY A 138 -1.01 14.20 22.89
CA GLY A 138 -2.27 14.50 23.58
C GLY A 138 -3.52 14.39 22.69
N ASP A 139 -3.36 14.39 21.37
CA ASP A 139 -4.44 14.39 20.37
C ASP A 139 -4.66 12.98 19.79
N ASP A 140 -4.51 11.95 20.62
CA ASP A 140 -4.68 10.53 20.28
C ASP A 140 -3.58 9.88 19.42
N ILE A 141 -2.39 10.49 19.27
CA ILE A 141 -1.21 9.77 18.76
C ILE A 141 -0.73 8.77 19.82
N ASN A 142 -0.85 7.48 19.51
CA ASN A 142 -0.50 6.40 20.43
C ASN A 142 0.82 5.73 20.04
N GLY A 143 1.58 5.32 21.06
CA GLY A 143 2.72 4.41 20.91
C GLY A 143 3.83 4.92 20.00
N LEU A 144 4.07 6.24 19.95
CA LEU A 144 5.18 6.83 19.20
C LEU A 144 6.51 6.26 19.72
N SER A 145 7.27 5.59 18.85
CA SER A 145 8.57 5.00 19.18
C SER A 145 9.53 5.08 18.00
N ILE A 146 10.82 4.90 18.27
CA ILE A 146 11.86 4.82 17.25
C ILE A 146 12.17 3.36 16.98
N VAL A 147 12.21 2.98 15.72
CA VAL A 147 12.53 1.62 15.27
C VAL A 147 13.77 1.66 14.39
N GLU A 148 14.72 0.77 14.67
CA GLU A 148 15.98 0.61 13.93
C GLU A 148 15.76 -0.15 12.61
N LYS A 149 15.07 0.51 11.68
CA LYS A 149 14.83 0.02 10.32
C LYS A 149 14.92 1.16 9.33
N ARG A 150 15.54 0.90 8.18
CA ARG A 150 15.59 1.85 7.07
C ARG A 150 14.25 1.89 6.36
N TYR A 151 13.69 3.09 6.25
CA TYR A 151 12.41 3.30 5.56
C TYR A 151 12.44 2.82 4.10
N SER A 152 13.56 3.05 3.39
CA SER A 152 13.75 2.65 2.00
C SER A 152 13.62 1.15 1.76
N ASP A 153 13.94 0.33 2.77
CA ASP A 153 13.86 -1.12 2.66
C ASP A 153 12.44 -1.58 2.96
N LEU A 154 11.78 -0.94 3.93
CA LEU A 154 10.39 -1.22 4.28
C LEU A 154 9.40 -0.94 3.13
N VAL A 155 9.58 0.17 2.40
CA VAL A 155 8.68 0.55 1.30
C VAL A 155 8.70 -0.46 0.15
N LYS A 156 9.79 -1.20 -0.03
CA LYS A 156 9.90 -2.21 -1.10
C LYS A 156 9.07 -3.47 -0.82
N GLU A 157 8.87 -3.78 0.46
CA GLU A 157 8.31 -5.05 0.90
C GLU A 157 6.90 -4.94 1.49
N ASN A 158 6.42 -3.72 1.75
CA ASN A 158 5.19 -3.49 2.52
C ASN A 158 4.36 -2.38 1.89
N ASP A 159 3.05 -2.46 2.07
CA ASP A 159 2.11 -1.44 1.58
C ASP A 159 2.43 -0.08 2.21
N THR A 160 2.28 0.97 1.42
CA THR A 160 2.26 2.35 1.93
C THR A 160 0.85 2.90 1.88
N ILE A 161 0.52 3.67 2.91
CA ILE A 161 -0.80 4.27 3.08
C ILE A 161 -0.66 5.75 3.39
N ARG A 162 -1.68 6.52 3.00
CA ARG A 162 -1.91 7.89 3.45
C ARG A 162 -3.01 7.90 4.51
N ILE A 163 -2.77 8.61 5.60
CA ILE A 163 -3.80 8.87 6.61
C ILE A 163 -4.65 10.06 6.16
N LEU A 164 -5.98 9.92 6.22
CA LEU A 164 -6.95 10.91 5.75
C LEU A 164 -7.62 11.69 6.90
N SER A 165 -7.49 11.23 8.14
CA SER A 165 -8.14 11.87 9.30
C SER A 165 -7.28 11.87 10.56
N GLY A 166 -7.59 12.78 11.48
CA GLY A 166 -6.90 12.92 12.76
C GLY A 166 -5.57 13.68 12.69
N PRO A 167 -4.75 13.64 13.75
CA PRO A 167 -3.51 14.42 13.87
C PRO A 167 -2.43 14.04 12.83
N LEU A 168 -2.56 12.87 12.19
CA LEU A 168 -1.66 12.36 11.17
C LEU A 168 -2.18 12.59 9.73
N ALA A 169 -3.26 13.33 9.54
CA ALA A 169 -3.85 13.56 8.22
C ALA A 169 -2.80 14.08 7.20
N GLY A 170 -2.85 13.53 5.99
CA GLY A 170 -1.91 13.80 4.89
C GLY A 170 -0.59 13.04 4.97
N ARG A 171 -0.26 12.40 6.10
CA ARG A 171 1.00 11.66 6.27
C ARG A 171 0.97 10.33 5.54
N VAL A 172 2.09 10.01 4.88
CA VAL A 172 2.32 8.76 4.16
C VAL A 172 3.36 7.93 4.92
N GLY A 173 3.13 6.63 5.01
CA GLY A 173 4.08 5.72 5.64
C GLY A 173 3.78 4.26 5.31
N VAL A 174 4.71 3.38 5.70
CA VAL A 174 4.55 1.93 5.57
C VAL A 174 3.62 1.43 6.65
N VAL A 175 2.64 0.61 6.29
CA VAL A 175 1.79 -0.07 7.27
C VAL A 175 2.37 -1.45 7.61
N LYS A 176 2.53 -1.74 8.91
CA LYS A 176 2.96 -3.06 9.36
C LYS A 176 2.18 -3.52 10.57
N GLN A 177 1.88 -4.81 10.63
CA GLN A 177 1.31 -5.41 11.83
C GLN A 177 2.43 -5.83 12.78
N ILE A 178 2.46 -5.27 13.98
CA ILE A 178 3.45 -5.57 15.01
C ILE A 178 2.75 -6.26 16.19
N LYS A 179 3.31 -7.38 16.66
CA LYS A 179 2.80 -8.10 17.83
C LYS A 179 3.57 -7.63 19.05
N HIS A 180 2.88 -7.04 20.02
CA HIS A 180 3.44 -6.64 21.30
C HIS A 180 2.61 -7.21 22.44
N LYS A 181 3.26 -7.93 23.38
CA LYS A 181 2.61 -8.61 24.51
C LYS A 181 1.36 -9.44 24.12
N GLY A 182 1.48 -10.20 23.03
CA GLY A 182 0.40 -11.06 22.53
C GLY A 182 -0.64 -10.38 21.64
N LYS A 183 -0.78 -9.05 21.69
CA LYS A 183 -1.74 -8.30 20.87
C LYS A 183 -1.08 -7.84 19.58
N LYS A 184 -1.77 -8.07 18.45
CA LYS A 184 -1.36 -7.55 17.15
C LYS A 184 -1.96 -6.16 16.95
N ASP A 185 -1.13 -5.17 16.70
CA ASP A 185 -1.53 -3.80 16.37
C ASP A 185 -1.01 -3.40 14.99
N ARG A 186 -1.69 -2.49 14.32
CA ARG A 186 -1.21 -1.90 13.07
C ARG A 186 -0.44 -0.63 13.39
N HIS A 187 0.78 -0.58 12.89
CA HIS A 187 1.67 0.55 13.04
C HIS A 187 1.87 1.25 11.71
N LEU A 188 1.96 2.57 11.75
CA LEU A 188 2.47 3.38 10.64
C LEU A 188 3.94 3.65 10.91
N LEU A 189 4.79 3.26 9.98
CA LEU A 189 6.22 3.51 9.98
C LEU A 189 6.49 4.67 9.03
N VAL A 190 7.06 5.75 9.53
CA VAL A 190 7.41 6.96 8.77
C VAL A 190 8.92 7.13 8.76
N ARG A 191 9.49 7.64 7.67
CA ARG A 191 10.94 7.92 7.55
C ARG A 191 11.43 8.74 8.74
N PHE A 192 12.57 8.35 9.30
CA PHE A 192 13.23 9.13 10.35
C PHE A 192 14.75 8.96 10.32
N GLY A 193 15.43 9.93 9.73
CA GLY A 193 16.86 9.83 9.50
C GLY A 193 17.22 8.73 8.51
N ASN A 194 18.50 8.36 8.52
CA ASN A 194 19.04 7.43 7.52
C ASN A 194 18.75 5.95 7.83
N SER A 195 18.65 5.63 9.12
CA SER A 195 18.59 4.25 9.61
C SER A 195 17.41 3.93 10.53
N TYR A 196 16.49 4.89 10.73
CA TYR A 196 15.35 4.71 11.61
C TYR A 196 14.01 4.99 10.93
N CYS A 197 12.96 4.55 11.61
CA CYS A 197 11.59 4.94 11.35
C CYS A 197 10.92 5.39 12.66
N LEU A 198 10.02 6.36 12.56
CA LEU A 198 9.03 6.60 13.60
C LEU A 198 7.92 5.56 13.46
N SER A 199 7.68 4.80 14.52
CA SER A 199 6.56 3.86 14.62
C SER A 199 5.45 4.51 15.42
N ILE A 200 4.25 4.56 14.84
CA ILE A 200 3.05 5.07 15.50
C ILE A 200 2.04 3.93 15.55
N SER A 201 1.49 3.65 16.74
CA SER A 201 0.59 2.53 16.99
C SER A 201 -0.89 2.91 16.81
N ASN A 202 -1.77 1.92 16.86
CA ASN A 202 -3.23 2.05 16.82
C ASN A 202 -3.78 2.86 15.64
N ILE A 203 -3.18 2.74 14.46
CA ILE A 203 -3.56 3.58 13.30
C ILE A 203 -4.93 3.23 12.70
N ARG A 204 -5.56 2.13 13.16
CA ARG A 204 -6.90 1.71 12.72
C ARG A 204 -8.00 2.71 13.06
N GLN A 205 -7.74 3.61 14.01
CA GLN A 205 -8.67 4.67 14.39
C GLN A 205 -8.80 5.76 13.33
N TYR A 206 -7.89 5.81 12.35
CA TYR A 206 -7.88 6.81 11.29
C TYR A 206 -8.45 6.26 9.98
N ALA A 207 -9.05 7.15 9.18
CA ALA A 207 -9.35 6.87 7.78
C ALA A 207 -8.05 6.80 6.99
N LEU A 208 -7.95 5.85 6.05
CA LEU A 208 -6.73 5.59 5.30
C LEU A 208 -7.01 5.33 3.82
N GLN A 209 -6.02 5.65 2.99
CA GLN A 209 -5.96 5.37 1.56
C GLN A 209 -4.69 4.58 1.27
N ILE A 210 -4.78 3.57 0.43
CA ILE A 210 -3.59 2.86 -0.06
C ILE A 210 -2.93 3.74 -1.12
N GLU A 211 -1.65 4.05 -0.92
CA GLU A 211 -0.82 4.80 -1.87
C GLU A 211 -0.02 3.85 -2.76
N HIS A 212 0.50 2.77 -2.17
CA HIS A 212 1.24 1.75 -2.88
C HIS A 212 0.97 0.39 -2.23
N GLU A 213 0.66 -0.61 -3.04
CA GLU A 213 0.60 -2.01 -2.59
C GLU A 213 1.97 -2.64 -2.79
N ALA A 214 2.44 -3.38 -1.79
CA ALA A 214 3.67 -4.14 -1.91
C ALA A 214 3.59 -5.10 -3.09
N PRO A 215 4.67 -5.27 -3.85
CA PRO A 215 4.74 -6.31 -4.87
C PRO A 215 4.64 -7.67 -4.17
N SER A 216 3.47 -8.30 -4.30
CA SER A 216 3.23 -9.67 -3.86
C SER A 216 2.96 -10.51 -5.10
N GLU A 217 3.70 -11.61 -5.28
CA GLU A 217 3.49 -12.52 -6.42
C GLU A 217 2.06 -13.07 -6.44
N SER A 218 1.45 -13.31 -5.27
CA SER A 218 0.06 -13.78 -5.19
C SER A 218 -0.93 -12.67 -5.54
N VAL A 219 -0.75 -11.44 -5.08
CA VAL A 219 -1.62 -10.30 -5.48
C VAL A 219 -1.46 -10.00 -6.97
N GLY A 220 -0.23 -10.06 -7.48
CA GLY A 220 0.08 -9.93 -8.91
C GLY A 220 -0.59 -11.01 -9.74
N ALA A 221 -0.59 -12.27 -9.27
CA ALA A 221 -1.31 -13.36 -9.92
C ALA A 221 -2.83 -13.16 -9.88
N TRP A 222 -3.42 -12.84 -8.73
CA TRP A 222 -4.88 -12.59 -8.64
C TRP A 222 -5.31 -11.42 -9.52
N ARG A 223 -4.53 -10.34 -9.56
CA ARG A 223 -4.77 -9.18 -10.44
C ARG A 223 -4.62 -9.55 -11.91
N ALA A 224 -3.63 -10.37 -12.26
CA ALA A 224 -3.47 -10.86 -13.62
C ALA A 224 -4.62 -11.81 -14.02
N ILE A 225 -5.11 -12.68 -13.12
CA ILE A 225 -6.32 -13.50 -13.36
C ILE A 225 -7.50 -12.58 -13.66
N ASP A 226 -7.77 -11.60 -12.81
CA ASP A 226 -8.90 -10.67 -12.98
C ASP A 226 -8.83 -9.89 -14.30
N GLN A 227 -7.65 -9.38 -14.66
CA GLN A 227 -7.43 -8.67 -15.92
C GLN A 227 -7.59 -9.58 -17.14
N MET A 228 -7.03 -10.79 -17.10
CA MET A 228 -7.17 -11.77 -18.19
C MET A 228 -8.63 -12.22 -18.37
N ILE A 229 -9.38 -12.44 -17.28
CA ILE A 229 -10.80 -12.79 -17.32
C ILE A 229 -11.61 -11.67 -17.96
N GLY A 230 -11.40 -10.41 -17.58
CA GLY A 230 -12.13 -9.29 -18.19
C GLY A 230 -11.81 -9.09 -19.66
N TYR A 231 -10.52 -9.18 -20.03
CA TYR A 231 -10.11 -9.15 -21.43
C TYR A 231 -10.80 -10.24 -22.26
N LEU A 232 -10.87 -11.48 -21.75
CA LEU A 232 -11.54 -12.58 -22.44
C LEU A 232 -13.06 -12.41 -22.49
N GLN A 233 -13.70 -11.86 -21.45
CA GLN A 233 -15.12 -11.51 -21.47
C GLN A 233 -15.44 -10.41 -22.48
N MET A 234 -14.50 -9.51 -22.75
CA MET A 234 -14.66 -8.49 -23.79
C MET A 234 -14.45 -9.08 -25.20
N LYS A 235 -13.39 -9.89 -25.38
CA LYS A 235 -13.03 -10.46 -26.69
C LYS A 235 -14.01 -11.56 -27.14
N GLU A 236 -14.50 -12.38 -26.21
CA GLU A 236 -15.42 -13.48 -26.48
C GLU A 236 -16.58 -13.54 -25.44
N PRO A 237 -17.48 -12.55 -25.43
CA PRO A 237 -18.50 -12.39 -24.37
C PRO A 237 -19.46 -13.58 -24.24
N SER A 238 -19.76 -14.27 -25.34
CA SER A 238 -20.63 -15.45 -25.33
C SER A 238 -19.96 -16.71 -24.78
N LYS A 239 -18.65 -16.70 -24.54
CA LYS A 239 -17.89 -17.86 -24.04
C LYS A 239 -17.54 -17.70 -22.57
N ASN A 240 -17.25 -18.82 -21.91
CA ASN A 240 -16.79 -18.81 -20.53
C ASN A 240 -15.31 -18.40 -20.47
N ALA A 241 -15.05 -17.18 -20.02
CA ALA A 241 -13.70 -16.63 -19.92
C ALA A 241 -12.77 -17.44 -19.00
N GLY A 242 -13.29 -18.00 -17.91
CA GLY A 242 -12.53 -18.90 -17.04
C GLY A 242 -12.07 -20.15 -17.79
N ASP A 243 -12.97 -20.77 -18.54
CA ASP A 243 -12.66 -21.93 -19.38
C ASP A 243 -11.65 -21.62 -20.49
N LEU A 244 -11.82 -20.49 -21.17
CA LEU A 244 -10.87 -20.02 -22.18
C LEU A 244 -9.47 -19.82 -21.60
N LEU A 245 -9.38 -19.15 -20.45
CA LEU A 245 -8.10 -18.90 -19.79
C LEU A 245 -7.41 -20.21 -19.39
N ARG A 246 -8.16 -21.17 -18.82
CA ARG A 246 -7.63 -22.51 -18.50
C ARG A 246 -7.14 -23.24 -19.75
N LYS A 247 -7.86 -23.18 -20.87
CA LYS A 247 -7.45 -23.78 -22.15
C LYS A 247 -6.17 -23.14 -22.71
N LEU A 248 -6.03 -21.82 -22.59
CA LEU A 248 -4.80 -21.13 -22.98
C LEU A 248 -3.60 -21.60 -22.14
N PHE A 249 -3.76 -21.74 -20.81
CA PHE A 249 -2.70 -22.30 -19.95
C PHE A 249 -2.36 -23.74 -20.29
N MET A 250 -3.38 -24.58 -20.48
CA MET A 250 -3.20 -25.96 -20.91
C MET A 250 -2.38 -26.05 -22.21
N ASN A 251 -2.72 -25.23 -23.21
CA ASN A 251 -1.99 -25.19 -24.47
C ASN A 251 -0.57 -24.64 -24.31
N TYR A 252 -0.37 -23.65 -23.45
CA TYR A 252 0.95 -23.08 -23.16
C TYR A 252 1.90 -24.06 -22.46
N GLN A 253 1.36 -24.95 -21.62
CA GLN A 253 2.13 -25.91 -20.81
C GLN A 253 2.12 -27.35 -21.37
N LYS A 254 1.36 -27.63 -22.44
CA LYS A 254 1.22 -28.97 -23.02
C LYS A 254 2.58 -29.51 -23.46
N LYS A 255 2.95 -30.69 -22.94
CA LYS A 255 4.18 -31.40 -23.34
C LYS A 255 4.10 -31.80 -24.82
N LEU A 256 5.13 -31.43 -25.58
CA LEU A 256 5.28 -31.79 -26.97
C LEU A 256 5.96 -33.15 -27.09
N THR A 257 5.38 -34.03 -27.91
CA THR A 257 6.03 -35.29 -28.29
C THR A 257 6.95 -35.02 -29.47
N ILE A 258 8.26 -35.16 -29.27
CA ILE A 258 9.24 -35.19 -30.36
C ILE A 258 9.80 -36.61 -30.43
N TYR A 259 9.79 -37.19 -31.63
CA TYR A 259 10.33 -38.52 -31.85
C TYR A 259 11.86 -38.45 -31.90
N HIS A 260 12.51 -39.18 -31.00
CA HIS A 260 13.94 -39.42 -31.03
C HIS A 260 14.24 -40.57 -32.00
N ASN A 261 15.06 -40.35 -33.02
CA ASN A 261 15.50 -41.40 -33.95
C ASN A 261 17.01 -41.67 -33.79
N ARG A 262 17.50 -42.81 -34.30
CA ARG A 262 18.91 -43.23 -34.21
C ARG A 262 19.92 -42.24 -34.85
N GLN A 263 19.46 -41.27 -35.63
CA GLN A 263 20.29 -40.28 -36.32
C GLN A 263 20.31 -38.92 -35.60
N THR A 264 19.55 -38.75 -34.51
CA THR A 264 19.50 -37.51 -33.75
C THR A 264 20.40 -37.64 -32.52
N SER A 265 21.34 -36.71 -32.33
CA SER A 265 22.13 -36.65 -31.10
C SER A 265 21.33 -36.05 -29.95
N ASP A 266 21.68 -36.36 -28.70
CA ASP A 266 21.01 -35.81 -27.51
C ASP A 266 21.00 -34.27 -27.49
N ILE A 267 22.07 -33.64 -28.01
CA ILE A 267 22.18 -32.18 -28.13
C ILE A 267 21.21 -31.65 -29.19
N ALA A 268 21.12 -32.32 -30.36
CA ALA A 268 20.19 -31.94 -31.41
C ALA A 268 18.73 -32.13 -30.96
N TYR A 269 18.43 -33.24 -30.29
CA TYR A 269 17.12 -33.52 -29.72
C TYR A 269 16.72 -32.46 -28.66
N SER A 270 17.63 -32.10 -27.77
CA SER A 270 17.39 -31.06 -26.75
C SER A 270 17.11 -29.69 -27.37
N LYS A 271 17.86 -29.31 -28.43
CA LYS A 271 17.60 -28.07 -29.19
C LYS A 271 16.25 -28.09 -29.91
N MET A 272 15.88 -29.23 -30.49
CA MET A 272 14.57 -29.39 -31.13
C MET A 272 13.42 -29.30 -30.11
N MET A 273 13.57 -29.90 -28.93
CA MET A 273 12.61 -29.80 -27.82
C MET A 273 12.44 -28.36 -27.33
N ALA A 274 13.55 -27.65 -27.11
CA ALA A 274 13.52 -26.25 -26.67
C ALA A 274 12.86 -25.35 -27.72
N ASN A 275 13.30 -25.41 -28.98
CA ASN A 275 12.74 -24.61 -30.06
C ASN A 275 11.24 -24.86 -30.26
N ARG A 276 10.80 -26.12 -30.20
CA ARG A 276 9.38 -26.45 -30.38
C ARG A 276 8.52 -25.94 -29.21
N LYS A 277 9.07 -25.95 -27.99
CA LYS A 277 8.43 -25.36 -26.80
C LYS A 277 8.31 -23.85 -26.95
N ASP A 278 9.36 -23.17 -27.43
CA ASP A 278 9.34 -21.72 -27.65
C ASP A 278 8.31 -21.33 -28.71
N VAL A 279 8.26 -22.04 -29.85
CA VAL A 279 7.25 -21.81 -30.90
C VAL A 279 5.83 -21.99 -30.38
N GLN A 280 5.54 -23.07 -29.66
CA GLN A 280 4.22 -23.31 -29.09
C GLN A 280 3.79 -22.22 -28.09
N GLN A 281 4.70 -21.82 -27.20
CA GLN A 281 4.42 -20.77 -26.22
C GLN A 281 4.16 -19.43 -26.91
N GLN A 282 4.91 -19.15 -27.97
CA GLN A 282 4.73 -17.95 -28.79
C GLN A 282 3.40 -17.97 -29.55
N GLU A 283 3.00 -19.08 -30.15
CA GLU A 283 1.68 -19.24 -30.80
C GLU A 283 0.52 -18.95 -29.83
N VAL A 284 0.62 -19.38 -28.56
CA VAL A 284 -0.42 -19.08 -27.56
C VAL A 284 -0.45 -17.58 -27.22
N LEU A 285 0.72 -16.93 -27.12
CA LEU A 285 0.80 -15.49 -26.87
C LEU A 285 0.27 -14.66 -28.05
N GLU A 286 0.51 -15.09 -29.29
CA GLU A 286 0.04 -14.40 -30.50
C GLU A 286 -1.49 -14.40 -30.64
N ASN A 287 -2.19 -15.32 -29.98
CA ASN A 287 -3.65 -15.31 -29.88
C ASN A 287 -4.19 -14.25 -28.88
N LEU A 288 -3.29 -13.65 -28.09
CA LEU A 288 -3.57 -12.59 -27.13
C LEU A 288 -3.03 -11.26 -27.65
N ASP A 289 -3.70 -10.17 -27.27
CA ASP A 289 -3.21 -8.83 -27.54
C ASP A 289 -1.90 -8.59 -26.75
N GLU A 290 -0.96 -7.86 -27.34
CA GLU A 290 0.39 -7.65 -26.79
C GLU A 290 0.37 -7.07 -25.37
N SER A 291 -0.61 -6.21 -25.07
CA SER A 291 -0.82 -5.62 -23.75
C SER A 291 -1.06 -6.67 -22.65
N MET A 292 -1.59 -7.85 -23.01
CA MET A 292 -1.92 -8.92 -22.08
C MET A 292 -0.79 -9.94 -21.89
N TRP A 293 0.28 -9.89 -22.71
CA TRP A 293 1.38 -10.86 -22.65
C TRP A 293 2.07 -10.88 -21.29
N LYS A 294 2.28 -9.69 -20.69
CA LYS A 294 2.90 -9.57 -19.37
C LYS A 294 2.05 -10.25 -18.29
N ASN A 295 0.75 -10.01 -18.29
CA ASN A 295 -0.19 -10.61 -17.34
C ASN A 295 -0.23 -12.12 -17.50
N PHE A 296 -0.31 -12.61 -18.72
CA PHE A 296 -0.30 -14.04 -19.00
C PHE A 296 1.01 -14.72 -18.53
N ARG A 297 2.17 -14.10 -18.76
CA ARG A 297 3.47 -14.61 -18.29
C ARG A 297 3.60 -14.62 -16.77
N ILE A 298 3.07 -13.62 -16.06
CA ILE A 298 3.01 -13.61 -14.58
C ILE A 298 2.28 -14.85 -14.08
N LEU A 299 1.13 -15.16 -14.67
CA LEU A 299 0.33 -16.33 -14.30
C LEU A 299 1.03 -17.64 -14.65
N ALA A 300 1.64 -17.73 -15.84
CA ALA A 300 2.37 -18.93 -16.27
C ALA A 300 3.54 -19.26 -15.34
N ASN A 301 4.20 -18.24 -14.78
CA ASN A 301 5.26 -18.40 -13.79
C ASN A 301 4.73 -18.71 -12.39
N TYR A 302 3.59 -18.13 -12.00
CA TYR A 302 2.96 -18.36 -10.70
C TYR A 302 2.33 -19.75 -10.57
N LEU A 303 1.90 -20.34 -11.69
CA LEU A 303 1.29 -21.67 -11.77
C LEU A 303 2.23 -22.68 -12.47
N PRO A 304 3.40 -23.03 -11.88
CA PRO A 304 4.22 -24.09 -12.41
C PRO A 304 3.52 -25.42 -12.12
N CYS A 305 3.13 -26.15 -13.16
CA CYS A 305 2.32 -27.36 -12.99
C CYS A 305 3.06 -28.62 -13.43
N ASP A 306 3.17 -29.57 -12.50
CA ASP A 306 3.49 -30.96 -12.79
C ASP A 306 2.20 -31.70 -13.20
N ASN A 307 2.25 -32.37 -14.35
CA ASN A 307 1.11 -32.78 -15.20
C ASN A 307 0.06 -33.76 -14.63
N ALA A 308 -0.04 -34.02 -13.33
CA ALA A 308 -1.00 -34.99 -12.80
C ALA A 308 -2.33 -34.37 -12.31
N THR A 309 -2.35 -33.09 -11.91
CA THR A 309 -3.51 -32.42 -11.28
C THR A 309 -3.88 -31.08 -11.91
N LEU A 310 -3.34 -30.80 -13.10
CA LEU A 310 -3.41 -29.51 -13.81
C LEU A 310 -4.85 -29.01 -14.03
N GLU A 311 -5.75 -29.87 -14.50
CA GLU A 311 -7.13 -29.47 -14.81
C GLU A 311 -7.94 -29.14 -13.55
N GLN A 312 -7.73 -29.91 -12.49
CA GLN A 312 -8.45 -29.74 -11.23
C GLN A 312 -7.93 -28.52 -10.45
N GLY A 313 -6.62 -28.31 -10.38
CA GLY A 313 -6.02 -27.14 -9.73
C GLY A 313 -6.33 -25.82 -10.44
N LEU A 314 -6.34 -25.82 -11.78
CA LEU A 314 -6.73 -24.63 -12.56
C LEU A 314 -8.20 -24.26 -12.36
N LYS A 315 -9.10 -25.25 -12.19
CA LYS A 315 -10.53 -25.00 -11.96
C LYS A 315 -10.81 -24.40 -10.58
N GLU A 316 -10.02 -24.74 -9.57
CA GLU A 316 -10.10 -24.15 -8.23
C GLU A 316 -9.58 -22.70 -8.21
N LEU A 317 -8.49 -22.42 -8.93
CA LEU A 317 -7.85 -21.10 -8.95
C LEU A 317 -8.51 -20.12 -9.92
N ILE A 318 -9.03 -20.62 -11.04
CA ILE A 318 -9.71 -19.84 -12.07
C ILE A 318 -11.12 -20.43 -12.21
N PRO A 319 -12.07 -20.02 -11.35
CA PRO A 319 -13.43 -20.53 -11.40
C PRO A 319 -14.16 -20.05 -12.65
N ASP A 320 -15.26 -20.73 -12.97
CA ASP A 320 -16.19 -20.25 -13.99
C ASP A 320 -16.88 -18.98 -13.47
N VAL A 321 -16.78 -17.89 -14.23
CA VAL A 321 -17.35 -16.60 -13.88
C VAL A 321 -18.27 -16.14 -15.01
N VAL A 322 -19.55 -15.97 -14.71
CA VAL A 322 -20.55 -15.49 -15.69
C VAL A 322 -20.32 -14.02 -16.04
N LEU A 323 -20.00 -13.20 -15.04
CA LEU A 323 -19.62 -11.80 -15.18
C LEU A 323 -18.72 -11.42 -14.01
N ARG A 324 -17.60 -10.75 -14.26
CA ARG A 324 -16.64 -10.44 -13.21
C ARG A 324 -17.14 -9.33 -12.25
N PRO A 325 -16.79 -9.38 -10.94
CA PRO A 325 -17.26 -8.40 -9.95
C PRO A 325 -16.76 -6.96 -10.13
N PHE A 326 -15.61 -6.78 -10.77
CA PHE A 326 -14.96 -5.50 -10.96
C PHE A 326 -15.03 -5.11 -12.43
N LEU A 327 -16.03 -4.33 -12.81
CA LEU A 327 -16.18 -3.85 -14.18
C LEU A 327 -15.10 -2.75 -14.40
N THR A 328 -14.10 -3.04 -15.23
CA THR A 328 -12.93 -2.17 -15.52
C THR A 328 -12.26 -2.56 -16.85
N PRO A 329 -11.44 -1.67 -17.39
CA PRO A 329 -11.86 -0.68 -18.36
C PRO A 329 -12.17 -1.33 -19.72
N ALA A 330 -13.35 -1.08 -20.26
CA ALA A 330 -13.59 -1.18 -21.70
C ALA A 330 -13.00 0.05 -22.43
N SER A 331 -11.81 0.51 -22.00
CA SER A 331 -11.19 1.68 -22.61
C SER A 331 -10.88 1.33 -24.06
N GLY A 332 -11.45 2.10 -24.98
CA GLY A 332 -11.31 1.90 -26.42
C GLY A 332 -12.39 1.03 -27.06
N VAL A 333 -13.50 0.72 -26.38
CA VAL A 333 -14.66 0.16 -27.07
C VAL A 333 -15.33 1.24 -27.91
N ASP A 334 -15.28 1.08 -29.23
CA ASP A 334 -15.95 1.98 -30.16
C ASP A 334 -17.47 1.96 -29.92
N ILE A 335 -18.00 3.11 -29.55
CA ILE A 335 -19.44 3.33 -29.41
C ILE A 335 -19.93 3.96 -30.71
N ALA A 336 -20.84 3.27 -31.40
CA ALA A 336 -21.43 3.77 -32.63
C ALA A 336 -22.05 5.17 -32.42
N GLU A 337 -21.77 6.07 -33.36
CA GLU A 337 -22.22 7.45 -33.31
C GLU A 337 -23.75 7.53 -33.18
N GLY A 338 -24.24 8.27 -32.19
CA GLY A 338 -25.67 8.41 -31.90
C GLY A 338 -26.31 7.32 -31.00
N GLN A 339 -25.63 6.20 -30.73
CA GLN A 339 -26.12 5.15 -29.83
C GLN A 339 -25.91 5.50 -28.35
N GLY A 340 -24.75 6.09 -28.02
CA GLY A 340 -24.42 6.56 -26.67
C GLY A 340 -24.15 5.45 -25.63
N TYR A 341 -24.10 4.18 -26.06
CA TYR A 341 -23.72 3.03 -25.24
C TYR A 341 -23.26 1.84 -26.11
N HIS A 342 -22.47 0.93 -25.53
CA HIS A 342 -22.10 -0.35 -26.12
C HIS A 342 -22.83 -1.52 -25.42
N VAL A 343 -23.04 -2.63 -26.13
CA VAL A 343 -23.74 -3.82 -25.59
C VAL A 343 -22.89 -5.07 -25.75
N LEU A 344 -22.67 -5.80 -24.65
CA LEU A 344 -22.06 -7.13 -24.66
C LEU A 344 -23.08 -8.19 -24.23
N GLN A 345 -23.15 -9.28 -24.99
CA GLN A 345 -24.05 -10.40 -24.71
C GLN A 345 -23.27 -11.56 -24.08
N HIS A 346 -23.40 -11.70 -22.76
CA HIS A 346 -22.83 -12.80 -21.99
C HIS A 346 -23.84 -13.94 -21.84
N ASN A 347 -23.38 -15.09 -21.35
CA ASN A 347 -24.25 -16.24 -21.10
C ASN A 347 -25.33 -15.94 -20.04
N GLY A 348 -26.52 -15.55 -20.51
CA GLY A 348 -27.68 -15.22 -19.69
C GLY A 348 -27.68 -13.79 -19.13
N ILE A 349 -26.67 -12.96 -19.43
CA ILE A 349 -26.56 -11.57 -18.97
C ILE A 349 -26.28 -10.65 -20.14
N THR A 350 -27.02 -9.54 -20.24
CA THR A 350 -26.74 -8.47 -21.20
C THR A 350 -26.05 -7.31 -20.47
N GLU A 351 -24.83 -6.97 -20.86
CA GLU A 351 -24.09 -5.84 -20.30
C GLU A 351 -24.18 -4.61 -21.20
N PHE A 352 -24.38 -3.44 -20.58
CA PHE A 352 -24.38 -2.13 -21.21
C PHE A 352 -23.23 -1.29 -20.67
N ILE A 353 -22.50 -0.64 -21.57
CA ILE A 353 -21.36 0.22 -21.24
C ILE A 353 -21.69 1.64 -21.67
N PHE A 354 -21.70 2.58 -20.72
CA PHE A 354 -22.04 3.98 -20.96
C PHE A 354 -20.85 4.90 -20.67
N PRO A 355 -20.40 5.71 -21.63
CA PRO A 355 -19.36 6.69 -21.39
C PRO A 355 -19.93 7.81 -20.54
N CYS A 356 -19.32 8.05 -19.39
CA CYS A 356 -19.72 9.05 -18.42
C CYS A 356 -18.60 10.05 -18.23
N ASN A 357 -18.88 11.32 -18.50
CA ASN A 357 -17.98 12.41 -18.11
C ASN A 357 -18.32 12.86 -16.69
N LEU A 358 -17.42 12.61 -15.75
CA LEU A 358 -17.56 12.93 -14.33
C LEU A 358 -17.00 14.31 -13.96
N ARG A 359 -16.53 15.11 -14.92
CA ARG A 359 -15.88 16.40 -14.70
C ARG A 359 -16.77 17.35 -13.92
N GLU A 360 -18.05 17.44 -14.30
CA GLU A 360 -19.03 18.30 -13.63
C GLU A 360 -19.32 17.85 -12.18
N PHE A 361 -19.20 16.55 -11.89
CA PHE A 361 -19.44 16.01 -10.55
C PHE A 361 -18.29 16.32 -9.59
N PHE A 362 -17.05 16.15 -10.05
CA PHE A 362 -15.87 16.42 -9.23
C PHE A 362 -15.52 17.92 -9.15
N ARG A 363 -15.89 18.72 -10.16
CA ARG A 363 -15.72 20.18 -10.15
C ARG A 363 -16.91 20.96 -9.58
N GLY A 364 -18.00 20.28 -9.19
CA GLY A 364 -19.23 20.87 -8.70
C GLY A 364 -19.19 21.44 -7.27
N LYS A 365 -18.02 21.48 -6.62
CA LYS A 365 -17.78 22.23 -5.38
C LYS A 365 -16.47 22.97 -5.54
N GLU A 366 -16.46 24.25 -5.16
CA GLU A 366 -15.30 25.14 -5.13
C GLU A 366 -14.10 24.49 -4.43
N TYR A 367 -13.31 23.72 -5.17
CA TYR A 367 -12.00 23.25 -4.73
C TYR A 367 -11.00 24.29 -5.23
N GLU A 368 -10.63 25.22 -4.34
CA GLU A 368 -9.49 26.10 -4.63
C GLU A 368 -8.23 25.24 -4.67
N ALA A 369 -7.56 25.26 -5.82
CA ALA A 369 -6.26 24.62 -5.98
C ALA A 369 -5.28 25.23 -4.97
N ASP A 370 -4.69 24.41 -4.11
CA ASP A 370 -3.58 24.86 -3.25
C ASP A 370 -2.27 24.19 -3.66
N LYS A 371 -1.15 24.75 -3.19
CA LYS A 371 0.21 24.31 -3.50
C LYS A 371 0.49 22.82 -3.17
N TYR A 372 -0.30 22.22 -2.30
CA TYR A 372 -0.15 20.85 -1.81
C TYR A 372 -1.15 19.87 -2.46
N ALA A 373 -2.16 20.38 -3.18
CA ALA A 373 -3.13 19.61 -3.95
C ALA A 373 -3.41 20.29 -5.33
N PRO A 374 -2.48 20.17 -6.30
CA PRO A 374 -2.69 20.71 -7.63
C PRO A 374 -3.93 20.08 -8.29
N VAL A 375 -4.63 20.85 -9.14
CA VAL A 375 -5.73 20.34 -9.96
C VAL A 375 -5.14 19.34 -10.94
N PHE A 376 -5.35 18.06 -10.69
CA PHE A 376 -5.01 16.99 -11.62
C PHE A 376 -6.02 17.05 -12.78
N ASP A 377 -5.52 17.31 -13.99
CA ASP A 377 -6.30 17.24 -15.23
C ASP A 377 -6.27 15.80 -15.78
N GLU A 378 -6.55 14.83 -14.91
CA GLU A 378 -6.62 13.41 -15.27
C GLU A 378 -8.05 12.96 -15.58
N ASP A 379 -8.15 11.88 -16.34
CA ASP A 379 -9.32 11.30 -17.00
C ASP A 379 -10.60 11.32 -16.15
N TYR A 380 -11.47 12.30 -16.43
CA TYR A 380 -12.85 12.32 -15.93
C TYR A 380 -13.78 11.44 -16.76
N GLU A 381 -13.26 10.74 -17.77
CA GLU A 381 -14.01 9.81 -18.60
C GLU A 381 -14.06 8.46 -17.91
N TYR A 382 -15.27 7.99 -17.67
CA TYR A 382 -15.56 6.76 -16.95
C TYR A 382 -16.58 5.93 -17.72
N ASP A 383 -16.26 4.69 -18.05
CA ASP A 383 -17.22 3.76 -18.63
C ASP A 383 -18.04 3.09 -17.52
N ALA A 384 -19.32 3.43 -17.44
CA ALA A 384 -20.25 2.86 -16.48
C ALA A 384 -20.87 1.58 -17.04
N HIS A 385 -20.69 0.48 -16.33
CA HIS A 385 -21.17 -0.84 -16.74
C HIS A 385 -22.44 -1.26 -15.98
N PHE A 386 -23.44 -1.75 -16.71
CA PHE A 386 -24.72 -2.25 -16.18
C PHE A 386 -25.04 -3.62 -16.77
N ALA A 387 -25.20 -4.62 -15.92
CA ALA A 387 -25.56 -5.97 -16.33
C ALA A 387 -27.04 -6.26 -16.07
N LEU A 388 -27.76 -6.73 -17.07
CA LEU A 388 -29.16 -7.10 -17.00
C LEU A 388 -29.33 -8.61 -17.06
N LEU A 389 -30.04 -9.16 -16.07
CA LEU A 389 -30.38 -10.57 -15.96
C LEU A 389 -31.89 -10.75 -16.12
N LYS A 390 -32.32 -11.52 -17.12
CA LYS A 390 -33.73 -11.94 -17.27
C LYS A 390 -34.08 -12.91 -16.13
N THR A 391 -35.17 -12.65 -15.42
CA THR A 391 -35.67 -13.55 -14.36
C THR A 391 -36.85 -14.38 -14.84
N VAL A 392 -37.06 -15.52 -14.18
CA VAL A 392 -38.12 -16.50 -14.46
C VAL A 392 -39.55 -15.91 -14.45
N GLU A 393 -39.75 -14.78 -13.77
CA GLU A 393 -41.06 -14.11 -13.64
C GLU A 393 -41.29 -12.99 -14.68
N GLY A 394 -40.45 -12.90 -15.72
CA GLY A 394 -40.51 -11.82 -16.72
C GLY A 394 -40.04 -10.45 -16.19
N LYS A 395 -39.39 -10.42 -15.02
CA LYS A 395 -38.72 -9.21 -14.47
C LYS A 395 -37.26 -9.19 -14.88
N VAL A 396 -36.63 -8.01 -14.88
CA VAL A 396 -35.20 -7.83 -15.18
C VAL A 396 -34.48 -7.38 -13.92
N LYS A 397 -33.38 -8.05 -13.54
CA LYS A 397 -32.48 -7.59 -12.46
C LYS A 397 -31.34 -6.80 -13.07
N ALA A 398 -31.00 -5.64 -12.50
CA ALA A 398 -29.83 -4.87 -12.90
C ALA A 398 -28.72 -4.98 -11.85
N ILE A 399 -27.50 -5.18 -12.32
CA ILE A 399 -26.28 -5.23 -11.52
C ILE A 399 -25.41 -4.08 -11.99
N CYS A 400 -24.97 -3.24 -11.04
CA CYS A 400 -24.10 -2.11 -11.33
C CYS A 400 -22.98 -2.02 -10.28
N SER A 401 -21.79 -1.62 -10.72
CA SER A 401 -20.68 -1.31 -9.81
C SER A 401 -20.85 0.10 -9.24
N TRP A 402 -20.79 0.25 -7.91
CA TRP A 402 -20.86 1.55 -7.23
C TRP A 402 -19.84 1.63 -6.08
N GLY A 403 -18.90 2.58 -6.18
CA GLY A 403 -17.99 2.94 -5.08
C GLY A 403 -17.12 1.80 -4.54
N GLY A 404 -16.56 0.96 -5.41
CA GLY A 404 -15.73 -0.19 -4.99
C GLY A 404 -16.52 -1.35 -4.37
N SER A 405 -17.85 -1.37 -4.49
CA SER A 405 -18.70 -2.46 -4.02
C SER A 405 -19.82 -2.80 -5.02
N MET A 406 -20.08 -4.10 -5.24
CA MET A 406 -21.24 -4.54 -6.02
C MET A 406 -22.53 -4.27 -5.24
N THR A 407 -23.44 -3.49 -5.83
CA THR A 407 -24.79 -3.31 -5.29
C THR A 407 -25.80 -3.93 -6.25
N ILE A 408 -26.56 -4.93 -5.78
CA ILE A 408 -27.61 -5.58 -6.56
C ILE A 408 -28.88 -4.73 -6.46
N MET A 409 -29.40 -4.23 -7.59
CA MET A 409 -30.66 -3.51 -7.63
C MET A 409 -31.75 -4.33 -8.32
N LEU A 410 -32.87 -4.53 -7.62
CA LEU A 410 -34.06 -5.20 -8.17
C LEU A 410 -34.93 -4.16 -8.89
N LEU A 411 -34.92 -4.19 -10.22
CA LEU A 411 -35.87 -3.44 -11.04
C LEU A 411 -37.16 -4.25 -11.21
N LYS A 412 -38.27 -3.78 -10.62
CA LYS A 412 -39.60 -4.30 -10.93
C LYS A 412 -40.14 -3.54 -12.15
N VAL A 413 -39.86 -4.04 -13.35
CA VAL A 413 -40.54 -3.57 -14.56
C VAL A 413 -41.65 -4.57 -14.88
N LYS A 414 -42.90 -4.24 -14.54
CA LYS A 414 -44.04 -4.80 -15.27
C LYS A 414 -44.08 -4.05 -16.60
N MET A 415 -44.20 -4.75 -17.73
CA MET A 415 -44.24 -4.17 -19.08
C MET A 415 -45.34 -3.11 -19.34
N LYS A 416 -46.08 -2.67 -18.32
CA LYS A 416 -46.85 -1.43 -18.33
C LYS A 416 -46.69 -0.76 -16.95
N GLY A 417 -46.04 0.40 -16.93
CA GLY A 417 -46.11 1.35 -15.82
C GLY A 417 -44.87 1.43 -14.93
N LEU A 418 -44.17 2.56 -15.07
CA LEU A 418 -43.40 3.28 -14.05
C LEU A 418 -42.41 2.46 -13.18
N CYS A 419 -41.12 2.59 -13.49
CA CYS A 419 -40.01 2.13 -12.63
C CYS A 419 -40.10 2.77 -11.23
N SER A 420 -40.58 2.03 -10.24
CA SER A 420 -40.34 2.36 -8.83
C SER A 420 -39.02 1.72 -8.39
N PHE A 421 -38.00 2.54 -8.17
CA PHE A 421 -36.72 2.10 -7.60
C PHE A 421 -36.86 1.88 -6.09
N GLN A 422 -36.64 0.66 -5.61
CA GLN A 422 -36.39 0.40 -4.19
C GLN A 422 -34.88 0.19 -4.00
N THR A 423 -34.17 1.27 -3.68
CA THR A 423 -32.81 1.19 -3.15
C THR A 423 -32.86 0.58 -1.74
N TRP A 424 -32.00 -0.41 -1.45
CA TRP A 424 -31.80 -0.88 -0.09
C TRP A 424 -31.22 0.28 0.74
N LYS A 425 -32.08 0.87 1.58
CA LYS A 425 -31.85 2.10 2.35
C LYS A 425 -30.92 1.91 3.55
N GLN A 426 -29.85 1.11 3.42
CA GLN A 426 -29.03 0.68 4.57
C GLN A 426 -27.56 1.11 4.56
N ARG A 427 -27.07 1.87 3.57
CA ARG A 427 -25.72 2.45 3.67
C ARG A 427 -25.74 3.89 3.20
N ASN A 428 -25.39 4.81 4.10
CA ASN A 428 -25.19 6.24 3.83
C ASN A 428 -23.99 6.43 2.89
N ILE A 429 -24.15 6.09 1.61
CA ILE A 429 -23.18 6.35 0.54
C ILE A 429 -23.70 7.56 -0.26
N PRO A 430 -22.89 8.60 -0.52
CA PRO A 430 -23.33 9.73 -1.34
C PRO A 430 -23.73 9.26 -2.73
N VAL A 431 -24.98 9.50 -3.11
CA VAL A 431 -25.52 9.11 -4.42
C VAL A 431 -25.22 10.23 -5.43
N CYS A 432 -24.46 9.96 -6.50
CA CYS A 432 -24.44 10.85 -7.67
C CYS A 432 -25.78 10.68 -8.41
N SER A 433 -26.69 11.64 -8.18
CA SER A 433 -28.00 11.68 -8.81
C SER A 433 -27.93 11.74 -10.34
N THR A 434 -26.89 12.35 -10.90
CA THR A 434 -26.69 12.53 -12.35
C THR A 434 -26.37 11.22 -13.07
N CYS A 435 -25.47 10.39 -12.53
CA CYS A 435 -25.15 9.08 -13.12
C CYS A 435 -26.36 8.14 -13.04
N LEU A 436 -27.09 8.15 -11.93
CA LEU A 436 -28.31 7.36 -11.76
C LEU A 436 -29.41 7.81 -12.75
N HIS A 437 -29.54 9.11 -12.99
CA HIS A 437 -30.52 9.66 -13.93
C HIS A 437 -30.17 9.31 -15.40
N LYS A 438 -28.92 9.51 -15.82
CA LYS A 438 -28.46 9.16 -17.18
C LYS A 438 -28.54 7.65 -17.44
N ALA A 439 -28.12 6.83 -16.47
CA ALA A 439 -28.26 5.37 -16.56
C ALA A 439 -29.72 4.92 -16.65
N THR A 440 -30.62 5.56 -15.91
CA THR A 440 -32.07 5.27 -15.98
C THR A 440 -32.65 5.62 -17.34
N ILE A 441 -32.23 6.74 -17.94
CA ILE A 441 -32.66 7.14 -19.29
C ILE A 441 -32.09 6.20 -20.36
N GLY A 442 -30.81 5.82 -20.26
CA GLY A 442 -30.17 4.88 -21.18
C GLY A 442 -30.79 3.49 -21.14
N LEU A 443 -31.00 2.94 -19.93
CA LEU A 443 -31.69 1.66 -19.73
C LEU A 443 -33.13 1.70 -20.24
N LYS A 444 -33.86 2.81 -20.03
CA LYS A 444 -35.22 2.97 -20.54
C LYS A 444 -35.24 2.95 -22.08
N ARG A 445 -34.35 3.70 -22.73
CA ARG A 445 -34.24 3.74 -24.21
C ARG A 445 -33.86 2.37 -24.78
N SER A 446 -32.99 1.62 -24.10
CA SER A 446 -32.60 0.29 -24.55
C SER A 446 -33.66 -0.80 -24.32
N MET A 447 -34.54 -0.62 -23.33
CA MET A 447 -35.70 -1.52 -23.13
C MET A 447 -36.86 -1.20 -24.08
N GLU A 448 -36.91 0.03 -24.60
CA GLU A 448 -37.87 0.49 -25.61
C GLU A 448 -37.41 0.15 -27.04
N SER A 449 -36.10 -0.03 -27.28
CA SER A 449 -35.58 -0.60 -28.52
C SER A 449 -35.60 -2.14 -28.47
N GLU A 450 -35.78 -2.80 -29.61
CA GLU A 450 -35.81 -4.27 -29.70
C GLU A 450 -34.49 -4.96 -29.30
N ALA A 451 -33.48 -4.22 -28.84
CA ALA A 451 -32.17 -4.72 -28.42
C ALA A 451 -32.20 -5.67 -27.20
N PHE A 452 -33.32 -5.75 -26.47
CA PHE A 452 -33.52 -6.64 -25.32
C PHE A 452 -34.54 -7.78 -25.55
N LEU A 453 -35.29 -7.74 -26.66
CA LEU A 453 -36.15 -8.87 -27.07
C LEU A 453 -35.25 -10.02 -27.52
#